data_AF-A0A1F9PNE7-F1
#
_entry.id   AF-A0A1F9PNE7-F1
#
_cell.length_a   1.000
_cell.length_b   1.000
_cell.length_c   1.000
_cell.angle_alpha   90.00
_cell.angle_beta   90.00
_cell.angle_gamma   90.00
#
_symmetry.space_group_name_H-M   'P 1'
#
loop_
_entity.id
_entity.type
_entity.pdbx_description
1 polymer ?
#
loop_
_entity_poly.entity_id
_entity_poly.type
_entity_poly.pdbx_seq_one_letter_code
_entity_poly.pdbx_strand_id
1 'polypeptide(L)' 'MRINCLACGHKVELDDAYDDFEGPVKCLCGAMLQIRTEEGMLKSIQAAEPLSRPAPKPKGLQGAAIP' A
#
# COMPACT_ATOMS: atom_id res chain seq x y z
N MET A 1 -14.11 9.65 -5.49
CA MET A 1 -13.72 9.28 -4.09
C MET A 1 -12.26 9.67 -3.77
N ARG A 2 -11.77 9.47 -2.54
CA ARG A 2 -10.37 9.81 -2.16
C ARG A 2 -9.73 8.71 -1.32
N ILE A 3 -8.48 8.37 -1.60
CA ILE A 3 -7.74 7.29 -0.91
C ILE A 3 -6.41 7.81 -0.38
N ASN A 4 -5.90 7.20 0.69
CA ASN A 4 -4.58 7.56 1.21
C ASN A 4 -3.52 6.63 0.63
N CYS A 5 -2.43 7.20 0.13
CA CYS A 5 -1.27 6.42 -0.27
C CYS A 5 -0.61 5.78 0.96
N LEU A 6 -0.48 4.46 0.95
CA LEU A 6 0.17 3.71 2.03
C LEU A 6 1.68 3.96 2.13
N ALA A 7 2.31 4.52 1.09
CA ALA A 7 3.75 4.77 1.07
C ALA A 7 4.13 6.17 1.60
N CYS A 8 3.39 7.22 1.21
CA CYS A 8 3.73 8.62 1.57
C CYS A 8 2.64 9.35 2.36
N GLY A 9 1.45 8.76 2.54
CA GLY A 9 0.33 9.40 3.24
C GLY A 9 -0.42 10.47 2.46
N HIS A 10 -0.05 10.75 1.20
CA HIS A 10 -0.80 11.69 0.37
C HIS A 10 -2.18 11.17 -0.01
N LYS A 11 -3.14 12.08 -0.09
CA LYS A 11 -4.48 11.81 -0.60
C LYS A 11 -4.43 11.75 -2.13
N VAL A 12 -4.83 10.62 -2.69
CA VAL A 12 -5.02 10.41 -4.11
C VAL A 12 -6.51 10.56 -4.39
N GLU A 13 -6.87 11.53 -5.23
CA GLU A 13 -8.25 11.72 -5.69
C GLU A 13 -8.53 10.76 -6.85
N LEU A 14 -9.57 9.96 -6.69
CA LEU A 14 -10.08 9.05 -7.71
C LEU A 14 -11.39 9.63 -8.24
N ASP A 15 -11.49 9.74 -9.56
CA ASP A 15 -12.69 10.24 -10.25
C ASP A 15 -13.81 9.18 -10.30
N ASP A 16 -14.99 9.53 -10.80
CA ASP A 16 -16.15 8.63 -10.92
C ASP A 16 -15.88 7.44 -11.87
N ALA A 17 -14.86 7.54 -12.73
CA ALA A 17 -14.37 6.42 -13.52
C ALA A 17 -13.84 5.23 -12.69
N TYR A 18 -13.62 5.43 -11.39
CA TYR A 18 -13.13 4.41 -10.46
C TYR A 18 -14.22 3.92 -9.49
N ASP A 19 -15.50 4.11 -9.79
CA ASP A 19 -16.60 3.66 -8.93
C ASP A 19 -16.65 2.13 -8.79
N ASP A 20 -16.39 1.41 -9.89
CA ASP A 20 -16.27 -0.06 -9.98
C ASP A 20 -14.97 -0.41 -10.70
N PHE A 21 -13.84 -0.33 -9.98
CA PHE A 21 -12.52 -0.49 -10.55
C PHE A 21 -11.64 -1.42 -9.72
N GLU A 22 -10.93 -2.29 -10.42
CA GLU A 22 -9.94 -3.17 -9.83
C GLU A 22 -8.62 -3.05 -10.59
N GLY A 23 -7.59 -2.55 -9.92
CA GLY A 23 -6.29 -2.45 -10.54
C GLY A 23 -5.27 -1.61 -9.79
N PRO A 24 -4.05 -1.51 -10.35
CA PRO A 24 -3.00 -0.67 -9.80
C PRO A 24 -3.23 0.80 -10.15
N VAL A 25 -3.16 1.67 -9.14
CA VAL A 25 -3.12 3.13 -9.26
C VAL A 25 -1.77 3.65 -8.78
N LYS A 26 -1.21 4.57 -9.54
CA LYS A 26 0.10 5.17 -9.25
C LYS A 26 -0.09 6.45 -8.44
N CYS A 27 0.58 6.53 -7.30
CA CYS A 27 0.65 7.77 -6.53
C CYS A 27 1.69 8.72 -7.13
N LEU A 28 1.54 10.02 -6.85
CA LEU A 28 2.47 11.07 -7.27
C LEU A 28 3.90 10.86 -6.73
N CYS A 29 4.05 10.15 -5.61
CA CYS A 29 5.35 9.75 -5.07
C CYS A 29 6.05 8.63 -5.86
N GLY A 30 5.35 8.02 -6.83
CA GLY A 30 5.85 6.90 -7.64
C GLY A 30 5.48 5.51 -7.10
N ALA A 31 4.86 5.40 -5.92
CA ALA A 31 4.39 4.12 -5.40
C ALA A 31 3.17 3.59 -6.19
N MET A 32 3.11 2.27 -6.39
CA MET A 32 1.92 1.60 -6.93
C MET A 32 1.05 1.09 -5.78
N LEU A 33 -0.25 1.33 -5.88
CA LEU A 33 -1.26 0.87 -4.93
C LEU A 33 -2.28 0.05 -5.70
N GLN A 34 -2.48 -1.20 -5.33
CA GLN A 34 -3.52 -2.03 -5.92
C GLN A 34 -4.82 -1.81 -5.15
N ILE A 35 -5.84 -1.28 -5.83
CA ILE A 35 -7.13 -0.96 -5.22
C ILE A 35 -8.25 -1.79 -5.83
N ARG A 36 -9.27 -2.05 -5.02
CA ARG A 36 -10.59 -2.50 -5.46
C ARG A 36 -11.62 -1.52 -4.92
N THR A 37 -12.41 -0.98 -5.83
CA THR A 37 -13.55 -0.11 -5.54
C THR A 37 -14.81 -0.73 -6.14
N GLU A 38 -15.92 -0.62 -5.41
CA GLU A 38 -17.25 -1.02 -5.86
C GLU A 38 -18.25 0.01 -5.32
N GLU A 39 -19.19 0.46 -6.16
CA GLU A 39 -20.22 1.45 -5.83
C GLU A 39 -19.66 2.72 -5.16
N GLY A 40 -18.47 3.16 -5.60
CA GLY A 40 -17.86 4.39 -5.12
C GLY A 40 -17.15 4.25 -3.78
N MET A 41 -17.11 3.04 -3.24
CA MET A 41 -16.47 2.69 -1.98
C MET A 41 -15.20 1.88 -2.21
N LEU A 42 -14.16 2.26 -1.47
CA LEU A 42 -12.94 1.46 -1.37
C LEU A 42 -13.23 0.17 -0.60
N LYS A 43 -13.07 -0.98 -1.28
CA LYS A 43 -13.23 -2.31 -0.67
C LYS A 43 -11.90 -2.81 -0.13
N SER A 44 -10.84 -2.65 -0.92
CA SER A 44 -9.49 -3.09 -0.56
C SER A 44 -8.43 -2.17 -1.13
N ILE A 45 -7.36 -1.97 -0.37
CA ILE A 45 -6.15 -1.26 -0.82
C ILE A 45 -4.92 -2.04 -0.35
N GLN A 46 -3.99 -2.26 -1.27
CA GLN A 46 -2.71 -2.93 -1.01
C GLN A 46 -1.58 -2.11 -1.60
N ALA A 47 -0.49 -1.93 -0.86
CA ALA A 47 0.71 -1.36 -1.43
C ALA A 47 1.35 -2.43 -2.31
N ALA A 48 1.42 -2.20 -3.62
CA ALA A 48 2.25 -3.04 -4.46
C ALA A 48 3.69 -2.68 -4.11
N GLU A 49 4.39 -3.61 -3.47
CA GLU A 49 5.77 -3.40 -3.04
C GLU A 49 6.58 -2.96 -4.26
N PRO A 50 7.24 -1.78 -4.25
CA PRO A 50 8.34 -1.59 -5.18
C PRO A 50 9.33 -2.70 -4.85
N LEU A 51 9.84 -3.41 -5.86
CA LEU A 51 10.83 -4.50 -5.79
C LEU A 51 12.18 -4.09 -5.14
N SER A 52 12.20 -3.18 -4.17
CA SER A 52 13.38 -2.49 -3.66
C SER A 52 13.29 -2.17 -2.16
N ARG A 53 12.66 -3.02 -1.35
CA ARG A 53 13.04 -3.14 0.07
C ARG A 53 13.12 -4.61 0.46
N PRO A 54 14.32 -5.14 0.79
CA PRO A 54 14.36 -6.41 1.51
C PRO A 54 13.58 -6.23 2.81
N ALA A 55 12.58 -7.08 3.02
CA ALA A 55 11.84 -7.13 4.28
C ALA A 55 12.84 -7.19 5.46
N PRO A 56 12.61 -6.45 6.56
CA PRO A 56 13.44 -6.61 7.74
C PRO A 56 13.33 -8.06 8.23
N LYS A 57 14.40 -8.83 8.05
CA LYS A 57 14.55 -10.15 8.66
C LYS A 57 14.27 -10.00 10.17
N PRO A 58 13.43 -10.85 10.79
CA PRO A 58 13.23 -10.80 12.23
C PRO A 58 14.60 -10.96 12.90
N LYS A 59 14.97 -9.96 13.70
CA LYS A 59 16.21 -9.94 14.48
C LYS A 59 16.08 -11.06 15.51
N GLY A 60 16.71 -12.20 15.22
CA GLY A 60 16.84 -13.32 16.15
C GLY A 60 17.35 -12.82 17.50
N LEU A 61 16.57 -13.15 18.52
CA LEU A 61 16.80 -12.89 19.93
C LEU A 61 18.20 -13.41 20.33
N GLN A 62 19.13 -12.50 20.62
CA GLN A 62 20.38 -12.85 21.30
C GLN A 62 20.08 -13.01 22.79
N GLY A 63 20.11 -14.25 23.27
CA GLY A 63 20.09 -14.56 24.70
C GLY A 63 21.43 -15.16 25.09
N ALA A 64 22.32 -14.33 25.64
CA ALA A 64 23.52 -14.78 26.34
C ALA A 64 23.10 -15.36 27.71
N ALA A 65 23.60 -16.55 28.03
CA ALA A 65 23.64 -17.05 29.40
C ALA A 65 25.07 -17.55 29.66
N ILE A 66 25.81 -16.77 30.46
CA ILE A 66 27.11 -17.11 31.03
C ILE A 66 26.82 -17.66 32.44
N PRO A 67 27.30 -18.85 32.81
CA PRO A 67 27.70 -19.12 34.19
C PRO A 67 29.18 -18.78 34.42
#